data_AF-A0A1Y3N1G2-F1
#
_entry.id   AF-A0A1Y3N1G2-F1
#
_cell.length_a   1.000
_cell.length_b   1.000
_cell.length_c   1.000
_cell.angle_alpha   90.00
_cell.angle_beta   90.00
_cell.angle_gamma   90.00
#
_symmetry.space_group_name_H-M   'P 1'
#
loop_
_entity.id
_entity.type
_entity.pdbx_description
1 polymer ?
#
loop_
_entity_poly.entity_id
_entity_poly.type
_entity_poly.pdbx_seq_one_letter_code
_entity_poly.pdbx_strand_id
1 'polypeptide(L)'
;MDYVVTAEALNFRTGPSQSIVTTLPKNTVVKVYGVDPFNSGWYVTNKGYASATYLVLKGQTPTPTPVDQTATSVASEVYTFFKAKGWTKNAICGMLGNMERESGLKPNIKQIGGGSGYGLVQWTPGSVLQDWAKSKGYDYTTTNTQCLRIQYEYDNGLQFYKTKSCPLTFKQYIVSTQTPEYLAECFMRNYERPGVPALEDRKTYARKWFNYF
;
A
#
# COMPACT_ATOMS: atom_id res chain seq x y z
N MET A 1 -22.86 17.76 -2.74
CA MET A 1 -21.83 18.08 -1.72
C MET A 1 -20.57 18.58 -2.41
N ASP A 2 -19.75 19.39 -1.75
CA ASP A 2 -18.49 19.91 -2.33
C ASP A 2 -17.38 18.85 -2.21
N TYR A 3 -16.67 18.61 -3.32
CA TYR A 3 -15.53 17.70 -3.43
C TYR A 3 -14.33 18.42 -4.04
N VAL A 4 -13.13 17.90 -3.83
CA VAL A 4 -11.86 18.43 -4.32
C VAL A 4 -11.23 17.44 -5.30
N VAL A 5 -10.76 17.94 -6.44
CA VAL A 5 -9.99 17.17 -7.42
C VAL A 5 -8.61 16.82 -6.85
N THR A 6 -8.24 15.54 -6.86
CA THR A 6 -6.95 15.06 -6.32
C THR A 6 -5.90 14.76 -7.40
N ALA A 7 -6.32 14.54 -8.64
CA ALA A 7 -5.43 14.33 -9.77
C ALA A 7 -4.87 15.66 -10.32
N GLU A 8 -3.64 15.65 -10.85
CA GLU A 8 -3.01 16.83 -11.47
C GLU A 8 -3.86 17.41 -12.61
N ALA A 9 -4.52 16.53 -13.38
CA ALA A 9 -5.49 16.90 -14.41
C ALA A 9 -6.59 15.82 -14.49
N LEU A 10 -7.83 16.16 -14.11
CA LEU A 10 -8.98 15.25 -14.15
C LEU A 10 -9.92 15.60 -15.28
N ASN A 11 -10.19 14.63 -16.15
CA ASN A 11 -11.17 14.75 -17.23
C ASN A 11 -12.60 14.56 -16.68
N PHE A 12 -13.45 15.53 -16.99
CA PHE A 12 -14.90 15.47 -16.83
C PHE A 12 -15.53 15.21 -18.19
N ARG A 13 -16.58 14.41 -18.22
CA ARG A 13 -17.11 13.80 -19.45
C ARG A 13 -18.62 13.94 -19.55
N THR A 14 -19.17 13.70 -20.74
CA THR A 14 -20.62 13.69 -20.99
C THR A 14 -21.33 12.48 -20.37
N GLY A 15 -20.55 11.44 -20.03
CA GLY A 15 -20.98 10.19 -19.40
C GLY A 15 -19.77 9.35 -18.99
N PRO A 16 -19.96 8.23 -18.26
CA PRO A 16 -18.89 7.31 -17.93
C PRO A 16 -18.10 6.88 -19.18
N SER A 17 -16.81 7.19 -19.22
CA SER A 17 -15.91 6.89 -20.36
C SER A 17 -16.32 7.50 -21.72
N GLN A 18 -17.21 8.51 -21.74
CA GLN A 18 -17.64 9.21 -22.96
C GLN A 18 -16.74 10.41 -23.28
N SER A 19 -17.15 11.27 -24.23
CA SER A 19 -16.41 12.47 -24.65
C SER A 19 -16.08 13.40 -23.48
N ILE A 20 -14.88 14.00 -23.54
CA ILE A 20 -14.41 14.96 -22.54
C ILE A 20 -15.14 16.30 -22.73
N VAL A 21 -15.68 16.83 -21.64
CA VAL A 21 -16.32 18.15 -21.54
C VAL A 21 -15.29 19.18 -21.12
N THR A 22 -14.48 18.87 -20.10
CA THR A 22 -13.43 19.75 -19.57
C THR A 22 -12.39 18.94 -18.81
N THR A 23 -11.22 19.50 -18.61
CA THR A 23 -10.19 18.96 -17.72
C THR A 23 -9.93 19.98 -16.62
N LEU A 24 -9.99 19.56 -15.35
CA LEU A 24 -9.78 20.44 -14.21
C LEU A 24 -8.52 20.05 -13.44
N PRO A 25 -7.72 21.03 -12.99
CA PRO A 25 -6.50 20.76 -12.25
C PRO A 25 -6.80 20.30 -10.82
N LYS A 26 -5.77 19.75 -10.18
CA LYS A 26 -5.77 19.43 -8.75
C LYS A 26 -6.20 20.62 -7.89
N ASN A 27 -6.80 20.31 -6.74
CA ASN A 27 -7.34 21.27 -5.77
C ASN A 27 -8.55 22.08 -6.26
N THR A 28 -9.08 21.81 -7.46
CA THR A 28 -10.34 22.41 -7.93
C THR A 28 -11.50 21.86 -7.11
N VAL A 29 -12.39 22.73 -6.63
CA VAL A 29 -13.62 22.33 -5.94
C VAL A 29 -14.75 22.11 -6.96
N VAL A 30 -15.43 20.98 -6.87
CA VAL A 30 -16.60 20.61 -7.69
C VAL A 30 -17.76 20.18 -6.82
N LYS A 31 -18.99 20.30 -7.34
CA LYS A 31 -20.19 19.77 -6.65
C LYS A 31 -20.52 18.40 -7.21
N VAL A 32 -20.58 17.40 -6.34
CA VAL A 32 -21.11 16.06 -6.64
C VAL A 32 -22.58 16.01 -6.26
N TYR A 33 -23.42 15.57 -7.20
CA TYR A 33 -24.87 15.41 -7.04
C TYR A 33 -25.26 13.97 -6.70
N GLY A 34 -24.44 13.00 -7.09
CA GLY A 34 -24.69 11.60 -6.81
C GLY A 34 -23.70 10.69 -7.54
N VAL A 35 -23.90 9.40 -7.37
CA VAL A 35 -23.18 8.34 -8.07
C VAL A 35 -23.94 7.99 -9.35
N ASP A 36 -23.23 7.65 -10.42
CA ASP A 36 -23.88 7.13 -11.62
C ASP A 36 -24.64 5.83 -11.29
N PRO A 37 -25.88 5.66 -11.76
CA PRO A 37 -26.73 4.54 -11.39
C PRO A 37 -26.28 3.18 -11.95
N PHE A 38 -25.40 3.16 -12.95
CA PHE A 38 -24.93 1.94 -13.62
C PHE A 38 -23.44 1.67 -13.36
N ASN A 39 -22.68 2.66 -12.89
CA ASN A 39 -21.26 2.54 -12.63
C ASN A 39 -20.83 3.35 -11.40
N SER A 40 -20.65 2.67 -10.27
CA SER A 40 -20.26 3.29 -9.00
C SER A 40 -18.88 3.97 -9.00
N GLY A 41 -18.07 3.73 -10.03
CA GLY A 41 -16.78 4.41 -10.25
C GLY A 41 -16.90 5.84 -10.81
N TRP A 42 -18.12 6.33 -11.07
CA TRP A 42 -18.36 7.65 -11.63
C TRP A 42 -19.32 8.48 -10.78
N TYR A 43 -18.97 9.74 -10.59
CA TYR A 43 -19.82 10.73 -9.96
C TYR A 43 -20.45 11.65 -10.99
N VAL A 44 -21.72 11.97 -10.77
CA VAL A 44 -22.45 13.03 -11.47
C VAL A 44 -22.12 14.35 -10.78
N THR A 45 -21.57 15.31 -11.52
CA THR A 45 -21.08 16.58 -10.97
C THR A 45 -21.65 17.79 -11.70
N ASN A 46 -21.40 18.99 -11.18
CA ASN A 46 -21.71 20.25 -11.87
C ASN A 46 -20.86 20.52 -13.13
N LYS A 47 -19.91 19.64 -13.46
CA LYS A 47 -19.01 19.76 -14.62
C LYS A 47 -19.10 18.55 -15.56
N GLY A 48 -20.13 17.72 -15.39
CA GLY A 48 -20.30 16.44 -16.09
C GLY A 48 -19.95 15.25 -15.20
N TYR A 49 -19.62 14.13 -15.82
CA TYR A 49 -19.23 12.90 -15.13
C TYR A 49 -17.73 12.88 -14.88
N ALA A 50 -17.31 12.53 -13.66
CA ALA A 50 -15.91 12.35 -13.33
C ALA A 50 -15.68 11.06 -12.56
N SER A 51 -14.48 10.49 -12.66
CA SER A 51 -14.12 9.31 -11.89
C SER A 51 -14.16 9.62 -10.40
N ALA A 52 -14.94 8.83 -9.66
CA ALA A 52 -15.09 8.94 -8.20
C ALA A 52 -13.75 8.82 -7.47
N THR A 53 -12.80 8.08 -8.04
CA THR A 53 -11.44 7.87 -7.53
C THR A 53 -10.69 9.18 -7.25
N TYR A 54 -10.95 10.23 -8.05
CA TYR A 54 -10.18 11.47 -8.00
C TYR A 54 -10.94 12.64 -7.39
N LEU A 55 -12.05 12.36 -6.69
CA LEU A 55 -12.88 13.36 -6.01
C LEU A 55 -13.03 12.98 -4.54
N VAL A 56 -12.60 13.88 -3.64
CA VAL A 56 -12.73 13.69 -2.17
C VAL A 56 -13.59 14.79 -1.55
N LEU A 57 -14.42 14.48 -0.55
CA LEU A 57 -15.25 15.48 0.13
C LEU A 57 -14.40 16.63 0.68
N LYS A 58 -14.81 17.87 0.43
CA LYS A 58 -14.09 19.07 0.88
C LYS A 58 -14.07 19.11 2.42
N GLY A 59 -12.87 19.17 2.99
CA GLY A 59 -12.68 19.15 4.45
C GLY A 59 -12.43 17.76 5.04
N GLN A 60 -12.54 16.70 4.24
CA GLN A 60 -11.97 15.40 4.60
C GLN A 60 -10.50 15.36 4.12
N THR A 61 -9.58 14.97 5.01
CA THR A 61 -8.29 14.44 4.56
C THR A 61 -8.58 13.28 3.61
N PRO A 62 -7.86 13.10 2.48
CA PRO A 62 -8.14 12.02 1.56
C PRO A 62 -8.15 10.69 2.31
N THR A 63 -9.34 10.16 2.56
CA THR A 63 -9.54 8.77 2.93
C THR A 63 -9.10 7.99 1.70
N PRO A 64 -8.14 7.05 1.79
CA PRO A 64 -7.75 6.26 0.64
C PRO A 64 -9.00 5.50 0.17
N THR A 65 -9.56 5.94 -0.95
CA THR A 65 -10.62 5.24 -1.68
C THR A 65 -10.16 3.81 -1.94
N PRO A 66 -11.04 2.80 -1.99
CA PRO A 66 -10.71 1.48 -2.52
C PRO A 66 -10.40 1.63 -4.03
N VAL A 67 -9.20 2.08 -4.33
CA VAL A 67 -8.58 1.99 -5.65
C VAL A 67 -8.43 0.49 -5.91
N ASP A 68 -8.65 0.04 -7.14
CA ASP A 68 -8.01 -1.18 -7.61
C ASP A 68 -6.50 -0.98 -7.45
N GLN A 69 -5.99 -1.30 -6.26
CA GLN A 69 -4.69 -0.89 -5.80
C GLN A 69 -3.67 -1.64 -6.65
N THR A 70 -3.18 -0.96 -7.69
CA THR A 70 -2.05 -1.46 -8.47
C THR A 70 -0.87 -1.65 -7.54
N ALA A 71 -0.04 -2.65 -7.81
CA ALA A 71 1.17 -2.91 -7.02
C ALA A 71 2.01 -1.63 -6.81
N THR A 72 2.07 -0.76 -7.82
CA THR A 72 2.76 0.53 -7.76
C THR A 72 2.15 1.52 -6.77
N SER A 73 0.81 1.60 -6.70
CA SER A 73 0.12 2.47 -5.73
C SER A 73 0.36 2.02 -4.28
N VAL A 74 0.28 0.71 -4.04
CA VAL A 74 0.59 0.10 -2.73
C VAL A 74 2.04 0.33 -2.35
N ALA A 75 2.96 0.06 -3.27
CA ALA A 75 4.39 0.28 -3.04
C ALA A 75 4.68 1.75 -2.69
N SER A 76 4.01 2.69 -3.35
CA SER A 76 4.19 4.13 -3.10
C SER A 76 3.65 4.56 -1.73
N GLU A 77 2.52 3.97 -1.30
CA GLU A 77 1.95 4.20 0.03
C GLU A 77 2.86 3.65 1.13
N VAL A 78 3.34 2.40 0.98
CA VAL A 78 4.35 1.79 1.87
C VAL A 78 5.61 2.65 1.92
N TYR A 79 6.14 3.03 0.76
CA TYR A 79 7.35 3.86 0.68
C TYR A 79 7.20 5.17 1.43
N THR A 80 6.12 5.91 1.14
CA THR A 80 5.86 7.22 1.75
C THR A 80 5.70 7.11 3.26
N PHE A 81 4.95 6.11 3.73
CA PHE A 81 4.73 5.87 5.15
C PHE A 81 6.07 5.66 5.90
N PHE A 82 6.87 4.69 5.47
CA PHE A 82 8.11 4.35 6.18
C PHE A 82 9.21 5.39 5.98
N LYS A 83 9.23 6.07 4.83
CA LYS A 83 10.17 7.16 4.61
C LYS A 83 9.92 8.32 5.57
N ALA A 84 8.66 8.66 5.85
CA ALA A 84 8.28 9.64 6.87
C ALA A 84 8.64 9.20 8.30
N LYS A 85 8.81 7.89 8.54
CA LYS A 85 9.30 7.32 9.81
C LYS A 85 10.83 7.22 9.90
N GLY A 86 11.55 7.74 8.90
CA GLY A 86 13.01 7.76 8.90
C GLY A 86 13.67 6.48 8.40
N TRP A 87 12.92 5.55 7.82
CA TRP A 87 13.51 4.34 7.24
C TRP A 87 14.29 4.71 5.96
N THR A 88 15.37 3.98 5.68
CA THR A 88 16.15 4.20 4.45
C THR A 88 15.39 3.69 3.24
N LYS A 89 15.64 4.31 2.08
CA LYS A 89 15.11 3.83 0.79
C LYS A 89 15.46 2.35 0.58
N ASN A 90 16.69 1.96 0.90
CA ASN A 90 17.18 0.58 0.75
C ASN A 90 16.37 -0.41 1.60
N ALA A 91 16.13 -0.10 2.87
CA ALA A 91 15.36 -0.97 3.77
C ALA A 91 13.90 -1.10 3.30
N ILE A 92 13.28 0.01 2.90
CA ILE A 92 11.90 -0.02 2.41
C ILE A 92 11.80 -0.85 1.12
N CYS A 93 12.74 -0.69 0.18
CA CYS A 93 12.75 -1.46 -1.05
C CYS A 93 13.05 -2.95 -0.81
N GLY A 94 13.90 -3.29 0.17
CA GLY A 94 14.12 -4.66 0.60
C GLY A 94 12.84 -5.32 1.13
N MET A 95 12.06 -4.59 1.94
CA MET A 95 10.75 -5.03 2.41
C MET A 95 9.73 -5.14 1.27
N LEU A 96 9.67 -4.18 0.35
CA LEU A 96 8.76 -4.23 -0.81
C LEU A 96 9.03 -5.44 -1.71
N GLY A 97 10.29 -5.82 -1.89
CA GLY A 97 10.64 -7.03 -2.64
C GLY A 97 10.07 -8.31 -2.02
N ASN A 98 9.94 -8.34 -0.69
CA ASN A 98 9.27 -9.43 0.02
C ASN A 98 7.75 -9.35 -0.13
N MET A 99 7.16 -8.17 0.10
CA MET A 99 5.71 -7.97 -0.01
C MET A 99 5.17 -8.35 -1.41
N GLU A 100 5.93 -8.04 -2.46
CA GLU A 100 5.56 -8.43 -3.81
C GLU A 100 5.60 -9.95 -4.00
N ARG A 101 6.61 -10.65 -3.47
CA ARG A 101 6.65 -12.11 -3.52
C ARG A 101 5.52 -12.75 -2.71
N GLU A 102 5.16 -12.18 -1.57
CA GLU A 102 4.13 -12.72 -0.66
C GLU A 102 2.71 -12.52 -1.19
N SER A 103 2.42 -11.33 -1.73
CA SER A 103 1.03 -10.90 -1.99
C SER A 103 0.80 -10.33 -3.39
N GLY A 104 1.85 -10.14 -4.19
CA GLY A 104 1.78 -9.30 -5.38
C GLY A 104 1.44 -7.84 -5.04
N LEU A 105 1.78 -7.39 -3.82
CA LEU A 105 1.42 -6.09 -3.26
C LEU A 105 -0.10 -5.88 -3.21
N LYS A 106 -0.83 -6.89 -2.75
CA LYS A 106 -2.29 -6.83 -2.54
C LYS A 106 -2.57 -6.93 -1.04
N PRO A 107 -3.01 -5.85 -0.37
CA PRO A 107 -3.25 -5.90 1.07
C PRO A 107 -4.52 -6.72 1.43
N ASN A 108 -5.48 -6.84 0.51
CA ASN A 108 -6.67 -7.66 0.69
C ASN A 108 -6.55 -9.00 -0.04
N ILE A 109 -5.55 -9.81 0.34
CA ILE A 109 -5.36 -11.15 -0.21
C ILE A 109 -5.23 -12.19 0.91
N LYS A 110 -6.01 -13.27 0.79
CA LYS A 110 -5.84 -14.49 1.57
C LYS A 110 -4.82 -15.39 0.90
N GLN A 111 -4.11 -16.19 1.66
CA GLN A 111 -3.16 -17.17 1.14
C GLN A 111 -3.78 -18.04 0.04
N ILE A 112 -3.12 -18.08 -1.12
CA ILE A 112 -3.50 -18.94 -2.24
C ILE A 112 -3.18 -20.40 -1.86
N GLY A 113 -4.14 -21.32 -2.07
CA GLY A 113 -3.95 -22.74 -1.76
C GLY A 113 -4.42 -23.19 -0.37
N GLY A 114 -5.13 -22.34 0.38
CA GLY A 114 -5.90 -22.78 1.56
C GLY A 114 -5.16 -22.77 2.91
N GLY A 115 -4.31 -21.77 3.17
CA GLY A 115 -3.68 -21.55 4.48
C GLY A 115 -4.24 -20.34 5.24
N SER A 116 -3.60 -19.98 6.36
CA SER A 116 -4.05 -18.90 7.25
C SER A 116 -3.38 -17.55 6.98
N GLY A 117 -2.50 -17.43 5.97
CA GLY A 117 -1.83 -16.18 5.62
C GLY A 117 -2.77 -15.07 5.12
N TYR A 118 -2.45 -13.82 5.46
CA TYR A 118 -3.21 -12.65 5.00
C TYR A 118 -2.35 -11.41 4.76
N GLY A 119 -2.66 -10.65 3.71
CA GLY A 119 -2.14 -9.31 3.46
C GLY A 119 -0.74 -9.25 2.88
N LEU A 120 -0.13 -8.07 2.94
CA LEU A 120 1.10 -7.68 2.23
C LEU A 120 2.29 -8.60 2.51
N VAL A 121 2.46 -8.97 3.78
CA VAL A 121 3.54 -9.85 4.28
C VAL A 121 3.01 -11.22 4.70
N GLN A 122 1.80 -11.59 4.25
CA GLN A 122 1.15 -12.86 4.58
C GLN A 122 1.24 -13.24 6.07
N TRP A 123 0.83 -12.34 6.97
CA TRP A 123 0.78 -12.64 8.41
C TRP A 123 0.11 -13.99 8.64
N THR A 124 0.80 -14.88 9.34
CA THR A 124 0.38 -16.27 9.51
C THR A 124 0.45 -16.64 11.00
N PRO A 125 -0.69 -16.86 11.68
CA PRO A 125 -2.05 -16.75 11.15
C PRO A 125 -2.47 -15.29 10.91
N GLY A 126 -3.31 -15.06 9.90
CA GLY A 126 -3.82 -13.74 9.51
C GLY A 126 -4.66 -13.07 10.60
N SER A 127 -5.15 -13.84 11.57
CA SER A 127 -5.80 -13.31 12.77
C SER A 127 -4.91 -12.35 13.55
N VAL A 128 -3.57 -12.48 13.50
CA VAL A 128 -2.65 -11.54 14.16
C VAL A 128 -2.85 -10.11 13.66
N LEU A 129 -3.02 -9.92 12.35
CA LEU A 129 -3.33 -8.61 11.78
C LEU A 129 -4.78 -8.22 12.09
N GLN A 130 -5.73 -9.14 11.85
CA GLN A 130 -7.16 -8.87 11.93
C GLN A 130 -7.60 -8.48 13.35
N ASP A 131 -7.16 -9.23 14.36
CA ASP A 131 -7.48 -8.98 15.77
C ASP A 131 -6.82 -7.69 16.25
N TRP A 132 -5.57 -7.44 15.87
CA TRP A 132 -4.89 -6.19 16.19
C TRP A 132 -5.60 -4.98 15.55
N ALA A 133 -5.94 -5.05 14.27
CA ALA A 133 -6.65 -3.98 13.59
C ALA A 133 -8.03 -3.73 14.20
N LYS A 134 -8.79 -4.80 14.48
CA LYS A 134 -10.09 -4.74 15.16
C LYS A 134 -9.98 -4.07 16.53
N SER A 135 -8.94 -4.39 17.30
CA SER A 135 -8.70 -3.77 18.62
C SER A 135 -8.45 -2.25 18.56
N LYS A 136 -8.05 -1.74 17.39
CA LYS A 136 -7.78 -0.32 17.14
C LYS A 136 -8.90 0.40 16.37
N GLY A 137 -9.92 -0.34 15.93
CA GLY A 137 -10.96 0.20 15.04
C GLY A 137 -10.46 0.47 13.62
N TYR A 138 -9.42 -0.24 13.17
CA TYR A 138 -8.84 -0.09 11.84
C TYR A 138 -9.35 -1.15 10.86
N ASP A 139 -9.41 -0.78 9.57
CA ASP A 139 -9.68 -1.72 8.48
C ASP A 139 -8.39 -2.46 8.10
N TYR A 140 -8.33 -3.76 8.42
CA TYR A 140 -7.19 -4.64 8.16
C TYR A 140 -6.91 -4.88 6.66
N THR A 141 -7.88 -4.57 5.79
CA THR A 141 -7.74 -4.78 4.34
C THR A 141 -6.91 -3.68 3.65
N THR A 142 -6.60 -2.58 4.35
CA THR A 142 -5.91 -1.42 3.79
C THR A 142 -4.39 -1.46 3.94
N THR A 143 -3.67 -0.90 2.97
CA THR A 143 -2.20 -0.74 3.01
C THR A 143 -1.76 0.06 4.23
N ASN A 144 -2.38 1.20 4.52
CA ASN A 144 -2.06 2.02 5.69
C ASN A 144 -2.14 1.25 7.02
N THR A 145 -3.21 0.47 7.26
CA THR A 145 -3.33 -0.34 8.49
C THR A 145 -2.21 -1.37 8.59
N GLN A 146 -1.84 -1.99 7.47
CA GLN A 146 -0.77 -2.97 7.43
C GLN A 146 0.61 -2.32 7.64
N CYS A 147 0.83 -1.09 7.15
CA CYS A 147 2.02 -0.30 7.48
C CYS A 147 2.09 0.06 8.96
N LEU A 148 0.96 0.48 9.56
CA LEU A 148 0.85 0.73 11.00
C LEU A 148 1.15 -0.55 11.81
N ARG A 149 0.74 -1.72 11.32
CA ARG A 149 1.02 -3.00 11.99
C ARG A 149 2.52 -3.32 12.01
N ILE A 150 3.21 -3.16 10.88
CA ILE A 150 4.68 -3.37 10.78
C ILE A 150 5.42 -2.37 11.68
N GLN A 151 4.99 -1.11 11.71
CA GLN A 151 5.55 -0.10 12.61
C GLN A 151 5.33 -0.47 14.08
N TYR A 152 4.13 -0.93 14.44
CA TYR A 152 3.85 -1.44 15.78
C TYR A 152 4.75 -2.62 16.15
N GLU A 153 5.02 -3.54 15.24
CA GLU A 153 5.94 -4.66 15.48
C GLU A 153 7.37 -4.19 15.69
N TYR A 154 7.83 -3.19 14.92
CA TYR A 154 9.11 -2.54 15.17
C TYR A 154 9.18 -1.89 16.56
N ASP A 155 8.17 -1.08 16.92
CA ASP A 155 8.14 -0.32 18.18
C ASP A 155 8.08 -1.23 19.42
N ASN A 156 7.53 -2.45 19.27
CA ASN A 156 7.33 -3.40 20.36
C ASN A 156 8.29 -4.61 20.29
N GLY A 157 9.26 -4.61 19.39
CA GLY A 157 10.23 -5.71 19.26
C GLY A 157 9.62 -7.06 18.88
N LEU A 158 8.57 -7.04 18.06
CA LEU A 158 7.84 -8.22 17.59
C LEU A 158 8.28 -8.63 16.17
N GLN A 159 7.94 -9.86 15.79
CA GLN A 159 8.03 -10.44 14.43
C GLN A 159 9.44 -10.59 13.83
N PHE A 160 10.33 -9.61 14.02
CA PHE A 160 11.67 -9.55 13.46
C PHE A 160 12.72 -10.02 14.45
N TYR A 161 13.44 -11.10 14.14
CA TYR A 161 14.55 -11.60 14.97
C TYR A 161 15.81 -11.85 14.16
N LYS A 162 16.94 -11.48 14.76
CA LYS A 162 18.27 -11.61 14.18
C LYS A 162 18.63 -13.08 13.96
N THR A 163 19.08 -13.43 12.76
CA THR A 163 19.61 -14.76 12.43
C THR A 163 21.11 -14.70 12.18
N LYS A 164 21.78 -15.87 12.09
CA LYS A 164 23.21 -15.91 11.73
C LYS A 164 23.46 -15.38 10.32
N SER A 165 22.57 -15.67 9.38
CA SER A 165 22.68 -15.28 7.97
C SER A 165 22.26 -13.84 7.69
N CYS A 166 21.40 -13.25 8.52
CA CYS A 166 21.23 -11.80 8.59
C CYS A 166 21.37 -11.28 10.03
N PRO A 167 22.58 -10.80 10.41
CA PRO A 167 22.88 -10.40 11.78
C PRO A 167 22.38 -8.99 12.14
N LEU A 168 21.31 -8.50 11.51
CA LEU A 168 20.69 -7.22 11.83
C LEU A 168 19.55 -7.39 12.83
N THR A 169 19.47 -6.49 13.81
CA THR A 169 18.23 -6.25 14.58
C THR A 169 17.25 -5.44 13.73
N PHE A 170 15.97 -5.37 14.10
CA PHE A 170 14.99 -4.56 13.37
C PHE A 170 15.41 -3.08 13.32
N LYS A 171 15.92 -2.54 14.44
CA LYS A 171 16.47 -1.18 14.50
C LYS A 171 17.63 -0.93 13.55
N GLN A 172 18.52 -1.91 13.39
CA GLN A 172 19.62 -1.80 12.42
C GLN A 172 19.13 -1.95 10.98
N TYR A 173 18.12 -2.80 10.75
CA TYR A 173 17.53 -3.00 9.44
C TYR A 173 16.97 -1.69 8.86
N ILE A 174 16.13 -0.99 9.61
CA ILE A 174 15.37 0.16 9.09
C ILE A 174 16.25 1.36 8.72
N VAL A 175 17.45 1.47 9.30
CA VAL A 175 18.42 2.54 9.01
C VAL A 175 19.56 2.09 8.10
N SER A 176 19.57 0.83 7.65
CA SER A 176 20.67 0.28 6.88
C SER A 176 20.75 0.86 5.46
N THR A 177 21.97 1.14 4.99
CA THR A 177 22.26 1.58 3.62
C THR A 177 22.85 0.46 2.75
N GLN A 178 22.85 -0.78 3.25
CA GLN A 178 23.22 -1.96 2.45
C GLN A 178 22.30 -2.08 1.23
N THR A 179 22.69 -2.90 0.24
CA THR A 179 21.92 -3.04 -1.00
C THR A 179 20.48 -3.51 -0.74
N PRO A 180 19.51 -3.07 -1.56
CA PRO A 180 18.12 -3.52 -1.41
C PRO A 180 17.99 -5.06 -1.53
N GLU A 181 18.86 -5.73 -2.29
CA GLU A 181 18.90 -7.20 -2.38
C GLU A 181 19.32 -7.85 -1.07
N TYR A 182 20.37 -7.32 -0.42
CA TYR A 182 20.79 -7.80 0.89
C TYR A 182 19.69 -7.57 1.94
N LEU A 183 19.03 -6.41 1.89
CA LEU A 183 17.94 -6.09 2.79
C LEU A 183 16.66 -6.89 2.48
N ALA A 184 16.46 -7.33 1.24
CA ALA A 184 15.39 -8.27 0.90
C ALA A 184 15.65 -9.65 1.53
N GLU A 185 16.90 -10.14 1.44
CA GLU A 185 17.29 -11.39 2.10
C GLU A 185 17.14 -11.31 3.62
N CYS A 186 17.59 -10.19 4.21
CA CYS A 186 17.47 -9.95 5.63
C CYS A 186 16.02 -9.93 6.11
N PHE A 187 15.13 -9.23 5.41
CA PHE A 187 13.71 -9.21 5.75
C PHE A 187 13.09 -10.61 5.61
N MET A 188 13.40 -11.33 4.54
CA MET A 188 12.93 -12.70 4.35
C MET A 188 13.35 -13.61 5.51
N ARG A 189 14.61 -13.54 5.94
CA ARG A 189 15.15 -14.44 6.98
C ARG A 189 14.74 -14.04 8.39
N ASN A 190 14.63 -12.75 8.65
CA ASN A 190 14.41 -12.25 10.01
C ASN A 190 12.95 -11.93 10.29
N TYR A 191 12.11 -11.68 9.28
CA TYR A 191 10.70 -11.30 9.43
C TYR A 191 9.73 -12.34 8.82
N GLU A 192 9.88 -12.70 7.54
CA GLU A 192 8.91 -13.57 6.81
C GLU A 192 9.04 -15.05 7.18
N ARG A 193 10.26 -15.59 7.03
CA ARG A 193 10.64 -17.00 7.23
C ARG A 193 9.70 -17.97 6.52
N PRO A 194 9.55 -17.82 5.18
CA PRO A 194 8.67 -18.69 4.40
C PRO A 194 9.23 -20.11 4.33
N GLY A 195 8.35 -21.10 4.16
CA GLY A 195 8.79 -22.47 3.89
C GLY A 195 9.57 -22.60 2.57
N VAL A 196 9.23 -21.79 1.56
CA VAL A 196 9.95 -21.67 0.30
C VAL A 196 10.55 -20.27 0.19
N PRO A 197 11.89 -20.11 0.23
CA PRO A 197 12.53 -18.80 0.23
C PRO A 197 12.21 -17.93 -0.99
N ALA A 198 12.31 -18.46 -2.21
CA ALA A 198 12.21 -17.68 -3.45
C ALA A 198 13.09 -16.40 -3.42
N LEU A 199 14.34 -16.55 -2.96
CA LEU A 199 15.22 -15.44 -2.62
C LEU A 199 15.55 -14.54 -3.83
N GLU A 200 15.82 -15.13 -4.98
CA GLU A 200 16.20 -14.36 -6.17
C GLU A 200 15.06 -13.48 -6.71
N ASP A 201 13.81 -13.95 -6.61
CA ASP A 201 12.62 -13.13 -6.92
C ASP A 201 12.55 -11.91 -6.00
N ARG A 202 12.70 -12.12 -4.69
CA ARG A 202 12.65 -11.05 -3.68
C ARG A 202 13.75 -10.01 -3.90
N LYS A 203 14.96 -10.45 -4.25
CA LYS A 203 16.09 -9.58 -4.60
C LYS A 203 15.80 -8.77 -5.86
N THR A 204 15.29 -9.43 -6.90
CA THR A 204 14.90 -8.80 -8.17
C THR A 204 13.83 -7.74 -7.96
N TYR A 205 12.78 -8.06 -7.20
CA TYR A 205 11.72 -7.11 -6.87
C TYR A 205 12.23 -5.95 -6.01
N ALA A 206 13.12 -6.20 -5.05
CA ALA A 206 13.72 -5.14 -4.26
C ALA A 206 14.53 -4.16 -5.11
N ARG A 207 15.33 -4.66 -6.06
CA ARG A 207 16.03 -3.81 -7.03
C ARG A 207 15.06 -3.04 -7.92
N LYS A 208 13.99 -3.67 -8.40
CA LYS A 208 12.94 -3.03 -9.19
C LYS A 208 12.36 -1.82 -8.45
N TRP A 209 11.94 -1.99 -7.19
CA TRP A 209 11.38 -0.89 -6.39
C TRP A 209 12.42 0.18 -6.06
N PHE A 210 13.68 -0.21 -5.83
CA PHE A 210 14.76 0.75 -5.62
C PHE A 210 15.01 1.67 -6.82
N ASN A 211 14.87 1.15 -8.05
CA ASN A 211 15.00 1.93 -9.27
C ASN A 211 13.77 2.79 -9.58
N TYR A 212 12.60 2.41 -9.05
CA TYR A 212 11.34 3.13 -9.22
C TYR A 212 11.24 4.38 -8.33
N PHE A 213 11.65 4.26 -7.06
CA PHE A 213 11.76 5.38 -6.11
C PHE A 213 13.13 6.06 -6.21
#